data_AF-A0A7S7MQL4-F1
#
_entry.id   AF-A0A7S7MQL4-F1
#
_cell.length_a   1.000
_cell.length_b   1.000
_cell.length_c   1.000
_cell.angle_alpha   90.00
_cell.angle_beta   90.00
_cell.angle_gamma   90.00
#
_symmetry.space_group_name_H-M   'P 1'
#
loop_
_entity.id
_entity.type
_entity.pdbx_description
1 polymer ?
#
loop_
_entity_poly.entity_id
_entity_poly.type
_entity_poly.pdbx_seq_one_letter_code
_entity_poly.pdbx_strand_id
1 'polypeptide(L)'
;MITKLHKVVTVTSASINPPYIQEAVGTVIHLTAVVNGGTYVVDAYEGMEEGDLLTVFYKSSIDEWKAFYVVSASDVGRPIIFMLPAEAFVLGAASARYMITSPSGNVVQSPVAEYEVIR
;
A
#
# COMPACT_ATOMS: atom_id res chain seq x y z
N MET A 1 -34.26 -18.51 -22.92
CA MET A 1 -32.87 -18.01 -22.84
C MET A 1 -32.63 -17.59 -21.40
N ILE A 2 -31.66 -18.16 -20.71
CA ILE A 2 -31.42 -17.91 -19.27
C ILE A 2 -30.23 -16.96 -19.18
N THR A 3 -30.48 -15.69 -18.84
CA THR A 3 -29.42 -14.70 -18.66
C THR A 3 -28.71 -14.99 -17.35
N LYS A 4 -27.48 -15.50 -17.44
CA LYS A 4 -26.57 -15.63 -16.30
C LYS A 4 -26.23 -14.22 -15.83
N LEU A 5 -26.89 -13.74 -14.77
CA LEU A 5 -26.43 -12.55 -14.06
C LEU A 5 -25.04 -12.87 -13.52
N HIS A 6 -24.01 -12.22 -14.06
CA HIS A 6 -22.78 -12.02 -13.31
C HIS A 6 -23.14 -11.07 -12.17
N LYS A 7 -23.59 -11.63 -11.05
CA LYS A 7 -23.66 -10.90 -9.79
C LYS A 7 -22.24 -10.40 -9.57
N VAL A 8 -22.04 -9.09 -9.72
CA VAL A 8 -20.89 -8.44 -9.11
C VAL A 8 -21.09 -8.70 -7.63
N VAL A 9 -20.46 -9.75 -7.12
CA VAL A 9 -20.38 -10.00 -5.70
C VAL A 9 -19.48 -8.87 -5.23
N THR A 10 -20.09 -7.80 -4.72
CA THR A 10 -19.41 -6.87 -3.84
C THR A 10 -19.04 -7.72 -2.63
N VAL A 11 -17.88 -8.36 -2.71
CA VAL A 11 -17.28 -9.06 -1.57
C VAL A 11 -17.06 -7.95 -0.58
N THR A 12 -17.76 -8.03 0.55
CA THR A 12 -17.64 -7.08 1.65
C THR A 12 -16.16 -6.91 1.92
N SER A 13 -15.65 -5.72 1.61
CA SER A 13 -14.27 -5.30 1.84
C SER A 13 -13.80 -5.81 3.18
N ALA A 14 -12.88 -6.76 3.21
CA ALA A 14 -12.07 -6.98 4.39
C ALA A 14 -11.45 -5.63 4.69
N SER A 15 -11.71 -5.12 5.89
CA SER A 15 -11.34 -3.78 6.35
C SER A 15 -9.82 -3.68 6.48
N ILE A 16 -9.11 -3.63 5.35
CA ILE A 16 -7.67 -3.48 5.33
C ILE A 16 -7.28 -2.03 5.63
N ASN A 17 -6.23 -1.87 6.41
CA ASN A 17 -5.73 -0.55 6.78
C ASN A 17 -4.99 0.09 5.60
N PRO A 18 -4.97 1.44 5.50
CA PRO A 18 -4.04 2.09 4.59
C PRO A 18 -2.59 1.74 4.98
N PRO A 19 -1.65 1.84 4.04
CA PRO A 19 -0.23 1.78 4.38
C PRO A 19 0.17 3.01 5.22
N TYR A 20 1.37 2.98 5.77
CA TYR A 20 1.95 4.18 6.37
C TYR A 20 3.44 4.34 6.10
N ILE A 21 3.93 5.59 6.13
CA ILE A 21 5.35 5.92 6.16
C ILE A 21 5.79 6.01 7.62
N GLN A 22 6.72 5.16 8.06
CA GLN A 22 7.11 5.05 9.46
C GLN A 22 7.69 6.35 10.03
N GLU A 23 8.37 7.13 9.20
CA GLU A 23 9.00 8.40 9.57
C GLU A 23 8.01 9.57 9.64
N ALA A 24 6.75 9.37 9.24
CA ALA A 24 5.73 10.42 9.30
C ALA A 24 5.28 10.68 10.75
N VAL A 25 5.07 11.96 11.07
CA VAL A 25 4.40 12.38 12.31
C VAL A 25 2.96 12.73 11.97
N GLY A 26 2.05 11.78 12.18
CA GLY A 26 0.68 11.88 11.69
C GLY A 26 0.65 11.88 10.16
N THR A 27 0.18 12.97 9.56
CA THR A 27 0.11 13.13 8.09
C THR A 27 1.25 14.00 7.55
N VAL A 28 2.31 14.24 8.32
CA VAL A 28 3.41 15.12 7.92
C VAL A 28 4.71 14.33 7.80
N ILE A 29 5.40 14.49 6.68
CA ILE A 29 6.74 13.92 6.45
C ILE A 29 7.73 15.08 6.36
N HIS A 30 8.69 15.14 7.29
CA HIS A 30 9.81 16.07 7.18
C HIS A 30 10.91 15.46 6.30
N LEU A 31 11.42 16.22 5.34
CA LEU A 31 12.53 15.77 4.48
C LEU A 31 13.78 15.42 5.30
N THR A 32 13.99 16.04 6.45
CA THR A 32 15.08 15.71 7.37
C THR A 32 14.95 14.32 8.00
N ALA A 33 13.74 13.75 8.05
CA ALA A 33 13.50 12.41 8.60
C ALA A 33 13.73 11.29 7.56
N VAL A 34 13.70 11.63 6.26
CA VAL A 34 13.80 10.67 5.14
C VAL A 34 15.02 10.94 4.26
N VAL A 35 16.09 11.52 4.82
CA VAL A 35 17.32 11.86 4.09
C VAL A 35 18.00 10.68 3.40
N ASN A 36 17.76 9.46 3.92
CA ASN A 36 18.28 8.21 3.37
C ASN A 36 17.17 7.33 2.75
N GLY A 37 16.01 7.92 2.46
CA GLY A 37 14.79 7.20 2.14
C GLY A 37 13.87 7.07 3.33
N GLY A 38 12.72 6.44 3.10
CA GLY A 38 11.69 6.22 4.12
C GLY A 38 11.12 4.81 4.04
N THR A 39 10.41 4.43 5.09
CA THR A 39 9.93 3.07 5.30
C THR A 39 8.43 3.03 5.03
N TYR A 40 8.04 2.43 3.90
CA TYR A 40 6.65 2.10 3.61
C TYR A 40 6.28 0.82 4.34
N VAL A 41 5.19 0.85 5.11
CA VAL A 41 4.70 -0.32 5.83
C VAL A 41 3.29 -0.66 5.41
N VAL A 42 3.09 -1.94 5.07
CA VAL A 42 1.79 -2.57 4.97
C VAL A 42 1.65 -3.49 6.17
N ASP A 43 0.74 -3.17 7.09
CA ASP A 43 0.42 -4.07 8.20
C ASP A 43 -0.10 -5.41 7.69
N ALA A 44 0.07 -6.46 8.50
CA ALA A 44 -0.61 -7.73 8.27
C ALA A 44 -2.12 -7.48 8.18
N TYR A 45 -2.76 -8.04 7.15
CA TYR A 45 -4.18 -7.85 6.90
C TYR A 45 -4.96 -9.15 7.12
N GLU A 46 -6.26 -8.99 7.38
CA GLU A 46 -7.15 -10.13 7.53
C GLU A 46 -7.24 -10.92 6.21
N GLY A 47 -7.06 -12.24 6.30
CA GLY A 47 -7.05 -13.11 5.13
C GLY A 47 -5.74 -13.10 4.34
N MET A 48 -4.66 -12.49 4.87
CA MET A 48 -3.33 -12.59 4.29
C MET A 48 -2.91 -14.04 4.10
N GLU A 49 -2.60 -14.42 2.86
CA GLU A 49 -2.21 -15.76 2.48
C GLU A 49 -0.94 -15.76 1.63
N GLU A 50 -0.19 -16.87 1.71
CA GLU A 50 0.94 -17.09 0.83
C GLU A 50 0.51 -17.04 -0.64
N GLY A 51 1.28 -16.33 -1.45
CA GLY A 51 1.02 -16.13 -2.87
C GLY A 51 0.20 -14.88 -3.19
N ASP A 52 -0.30 -14.16 -2.19
CA ASP A 52 -0.86 -12.82 -2.40
C ASP A 52 0.18 -11.92 -3.08
N LEU A 53 -0.22 -11.23 -4.14
CA LEU A 53 0.59 -10.21 -4.79
C LEU A 53 0.20 -8.83 -4.28
N LEU A 54 1.08 -8.21 -3.50
CA LEU A 54 1.02 -6.80 -3.16
C LEU A 54 1.56 -5.96 -4.30
N THR A 55 0.78 -4.97 -4.72
CA THR A 55 1.23 -3.85 -5.56
C THR A 55 1.12 -2.58 -4.73
N VAL A 56 2.25 -1.96 -4.40
CA VAL A 56 2.32 -0.76 -3.57
C VAL A 56 2.59 0.47 -4.41
N PHE A 57 2.03 1.61 -4.00
CA PHE A 57 2.14 2.88 -4.70
C PHE A 57 2.42 3.99 -3.69
N TYR A 58 3.39 4.83 -4.02
CA TYR A 58 3.62 6.11 -3.35
C TYR A 58 3.66 7.21 -4.41
N LYS A 59 2.70 8.12 -4.35
CA LYS A 59 2.54 9.20 -5.31
C LYS A 59 2.97 10.52 -4.68
N SER A 60 3.88 11.22 -5.33
CA SER A 60 4.23 12.60 -5.03
C SER A 60 3.58 13.54 -6.04
N SER A 61 3.88 14.84 -5.94
CA SER A 61 3.43 15.85 -6.90
C SER A 61 4.04 15.70 -8.31
N ILE A 62 5.17 15.00 -8.45
CA ILE A 62 5.90 14.91 -9.73
C ILE A 62 6.03 13.48 -10.28
N ASP A 63 5.88 12.46 -9.44
CA ASP A 63 6.10 11.06 -9.83
C ASP A 63 5.31 10.08 -8.95
N GLU A 64 5.14 8.84 -9.40
CA GLU A 64 4.60 7.71 -8.63
C GLU A 64 5.61 6.57 -8.57
N TRP A 65 6.12 6.31 -7.37
CA TRP A 65 6.90 5.12 -7.07
C TRP A 65 5.99 3.90 -6.92
N LYS A 66 6.43 2.77 -7.47
CA LYS A 66 5.68 1.52 -7.48
C LYS A 66 6.58 0.32 -7.22
N ALA A 67 6.12 -0.62 -6.40
CA ALA A 67 6.78 -1.91 -6.22
C ALA A 67 5.78 -3.07 -6.13
N PHE A 68 6.31 -4.28 -6.28
CA PHE A 68 5.57 -5.53 -6.22
C PHE A 68 6.21 -6.46 -5.21
N TYR A 69 5.39 -7.22 -4.49
CA TYR A 69 5.86 -8.22 -3.54
C TYR A 69 4.90 -9.39 -3.49
N VAL A 70 5.44 -10.61 -3.55
CA VAL A 70 4.66 -11.84 -3.37
C VAL A 70 4.82 -12.29 -1.94
N VAL A 71 3.72 -12.38 -1.21
CA VAL A 71 3.66 -12.83 0.17
C VAL A 71 4.14 -14.29 0.25
N SER A 72 5.13 -14.56 1.10
CA SER A 72 5.57 -15.91 1.41
C SER A 72 4.87 -16.47 2.65
N ALA A 73 4.94 -17.78 2.88
CA ALA A 73 4.43 -18.38 4.12
C ALA A 73 5.00 -17.74 5.40
N SER A 74 6.26 -17.28 5.38
CA SER A 74 6.90 -16.66 6.55
C SER A 74 6.41 -15.24 6.84
N ASP A 75 5.74 -14.60 5.89
CA ASP A 75 5.24 -13.24 6.03
C ASP A 75 3.83 -13.19 6.62
N VAL A 76 3.08 -14.30 6.56
CA VAL A 76 1.70 -14.34 7.03
C VAL A 76 1.63 -13.93 8.51
N GLY A 77 0.80 -12.92 8.79
CA GLY A 77 0.65 -12.33 10.12
C GLY A 77 1.75 -11.33 10.50
N ARG A 78 2.59 -10.91 9.54
CA ARG A 78 3.66 -9.91 9.75
C ARG A 78 3.51 -8.73 8.77
N PRO A 79 3.97 -7.54 9.16
CA PRO A 79 3.99 -6.41 8.24
C PRO A 79 4.98 -6.65 7.10
N ILE A 80 4.61 -6.19 5.89
CA ILE A 80 5.50 -6.12 4.73
C ILE A 80 6.09 -4.72 4.65
N ILE A 81 7.41 -4.66 4.52
CA ILE A 81 8.17 -3.40 4.56
C ILE A 81 8.85 -3.16 3.22
N PHE A 82 8.73 -1.93 2.71
CA PHE A 82 9.45 -1.47 1.52
C PHE A 82 10.27 -0.22 1.86
N MET A 83 11.46 -0.13 1.28
CA MET A 83 12.26 1.08 1.32
C MET A 83 11.92 1.95 0.12
N LEU A 84 11.40 3.16 0.37
CA LEU A 84 11.35 4.19 -0.66
C LEU A 84 12.70 4.90 -0.73
N PRO A 85 13.20 5.20 -1.92
CA PRO A 85 14.39 6.00 -2.06
C PRO A 85 14.11 7.48 -1.72
N ALA A 86 15.12 8.23 -1.29
CA ALA A 86 14.96 9.60 -0.78
C ALA A 86 14.34 10.54 -1.83
N GLU A 87 14.65 10.34 -3.11
CA GLU A 87 14.13 11.11 -4.24
C GLU A 87 12.62 10.96 -4.46
N ALA A 88 11.97 9.94 -3.88
CA ALA A 88 10.51 9.83 -3.94
C ALA A 88 9.81 10.91 -3.10
N PHE A 89 10.50 11.48 -2.10
CA PHE A 89 9.94 12.49 -1.20
C PHE A 89 10.15 13.89 -1.75
N VAL A 90 9.09 14.45 -2.31
CA VAL A 90 9.07 15.78 -2.93
C VAL A 90 8.10 16.67 -2.17
N LEU A 91 8.48 17.94 -1.95
CA LEU A 91 7.68 18.91 -1.20
C LEU A 91 6.23 19.00 -1.74
N GLY A 92 5.29 19.12 -0.81
CA GLY A 92 3.86 19.20 -1.07
C GLY A 92 3.11 17.90 -0.79
N ALA A 93 1.93 17.77 -1.37
CA ALA A 93 1.06 16.62 -1.15
C ALA A 93 1.66 15.32 -1.69
N ALA A 94 1.52 14.25 -0.92
CA ALA A 94 1.86 12.89 -1.30
C ALA A 94 0.81 11.90 -0.78
N SER A 95 0.72 10.73 -1.40
CA SER A 95 -0.20 9.68 -0.96
C SER A 95 0.35 8.28 -1.14
N ALA A 96 -0.10 7.36 -0.28
CA ALA A 96 0.31 5.97 -0.26
C ALA A 96 -0.92 5.06 -0.32
N ARG A 97 -0.85 3.99 -1.12
CA ARG A 97 -1.90 2.97 -1.22
C ARG A 97 -1.33 1.65 -1.72
N TYR A 98 -2.02 0.55 -1.47
CA TYR A 98 -1.68 -0.74 -2.06
C TYR A 98 -2.90 -1.50 -2.56
N MET A 99 -2.62 -2.51 -3.39
CA MET A 99 -3.59 -3.49 -3.85
C MET A 99 -3.06 -4.88 -3.51
N ILE A 100 -3.96 -5.75 -3.08
CA ILE A 100 -3.71 -7.19 -2.92
C ILE A 100 -4.39 -7.89 -4.09
N THR A 101 -3.66 -8.74 -4.80
CA THR A 101 -4.22 -9.70 -5.75
C THR A 101 -4.00 -11.10 -5.19
N SER A 102 -5.06 -11.75 -4.74
CA SER A 102 -4.99 -13.12 -4.23
C SER A 102 -4.63 -14.11 -5.35
N PRO A 103 -4.11 -15.31 -5.03
CA PRO A 103 -3.86 -16.37 -6.01
C PRO A 103 -5.09 -16.75 -6.84
N SER A 104 -6.30 -16.58 -6.28
CA SER A 104 -7.57 -16.82 -6.97
C SER A 104 -7.98 -15.70 -7.94
N GLY A 105 -7.22 -14.60 -7.98
CA GLY A 105 -7.44 -13.44 -8.84
C GLY A 105 -8.36 -12.37 -8.24
N ASN A 106 -8.82 -12.53 -7.00
CA ASN A 106 -9.56 -11.47 -6.31
C ASN A 106 -8.64 -10.30 -6.00
N VAL A 107 -9.11 -9.09 -6.27
CA VAL A 107 -8.36 -7.85 -6.05
C VAL A 107 -9.04 -7.03 -4.96
N VAL A 108 -8.26 -6.61 -3.96
CA VAL A 108 -8.68 -5.70 -2.90
C VAL A 108 -7.75 -4.49 -2.91
N GLN A 109 -8.30 -3.28 -2.76
CA GLN A 109 -7.53 -2.04 -2.68
C GLN A 109 -7.64 -1.44 -1.28
N SER A 110 -6.51 -0.96 -0.75
CA SER A 110 -6.50 -0.25 0.52
C SER A 110 -7.18 1.12 0.43
N PRO A 111 -7.61 1.70 1.56
CA PRO A 111 -7.75 3.14 1.68
C PRO A 111 -6.44 3.86 1.31
N VAL A 112 -6.54 5.15 1.00
CA VAL A 112 -5.38 6.00 0.68
C VAL A 112 -4.92 6.70 1.97
N ALA A 113 -3.62 6.63 2.27
CA ALA A 113 -2.99 7.50 3.25
C ALA A 113 -2.50 8.78 2.56
N GLU A 114 -2.87 9.93 3.10
CA GLU A 114 -2.50 11.25 2.57
C GLU A 114 -1.44 11.91 3.47
N TYR A 115 -0.48 12.57 2.86
CA TYR A 115 0.65 13.21 3.52
C TYR A 115 0.91 14.61 2.95
N GLU A 116 1.49 15.46 3.79
CA GLU A 116 2.15 16.70 3.38
C GLU A 116 3.65 16.56 3.65
N VAL A 117 4.46 16.69 2.60
CA VAL A 117 5.92 16.65 2.68
C VAL A 117 6.46 18.06 2.85
N ILE A 118 7.13 18.31 3.97
CA ILE A 118 7.68 19.63 4.33
C ILE A 118 9.19 19.55 4.60
N ARG A 119 9.81 20.71 4.74
CA ARG A 119 11.23 20.81 5.09
C ARG A 119 11.49 20.42 6.54
#